data_AF-A0A838V5F5-F1
#
_entry.id   AF-A0A838V5F5-F1
#
_cell.length_a   1.000
_cell.length_b   1.000
_cell.length_c   1.000
_cell.angle_alpha   90.00
_cell.angle_beta   90.00
_cell.angle_gamma   90.00
#
_symmetry.space_group_name_H-M   'P 1'
#
loop_
_entity.id
_entity.type
_entity.pdbx_description
1 polymer ?
#
loop_
_entity_poly.entity_id
_entity_poly.type
_entity_poly.pdbx_seq_one_letter_code
_entity_poly.pdbx_strand_id
1 'polypeptide(L)'
;MRLATPLAIAVLAAALLAGCGSSSSSPAGSTATGSTGSKSAPSTPAGASAQACAIDATGVTGLRVTAVSCGQGQKTAIAWQRDAACSPATGGSEAGCTVGAYRCIATTTDRGYSVSCAEPGRSVAFTAKRG
;
A
#
# COMPACT_ATOMS: atom_id res chain seq x y z
N MET A 1 -18.54 38.76 -11.41
CA MET A 1 -19.85 38.26 -10.94
C MET A 1 -19.57 37.07 -10.02
N ARG A 2 -19.91 37.19 -8.73
CA ARG A 2 -19.66 36.19 -7.69
C ARG A 2 -20.85 35.23 -7.64
N LEU A 3 -20.61 33.93 -7.74
CA LEU A 3 -21.58 32.89 -7.38
C LEU A 3 -20.92 31.94 -6.37
N ALA A 4 -21.42 32.03 -5.15
CA ALA A 4 -21.13 31.14 -4.04
C ALA A 4 -22.13 29.98 -4.06
N THR A 5 -21.69 28.76 -3.75
CA THR A 5 -22.61 27.67 -3.38
C THR A 5 -21.92 26.74 -2.36
N PRO A 6 -22.65 26.20 -1.36
CA PRO A 6 -22.14 25.98 -0.01
C PRO A 6 -21.74 24.53 0.31
N LEU A 7 -21.08 24.40 1.47
CA LEU A 7 -20.79 23.17 2.21
C LEU A 7 -22.03 22.29 2.44
N ALA A 8 -21.83 20.97 2.37
CA ALA A 8 -22.62 20.00 3.13
C ALA A 8 -21.69 18.97 3.80
N ILE A 9 -21.82 18.88 5.12
CA ILE A 9 -21.12 17.97 6.04
C ILE A 9 -22.11 16.85 6.41
N ALA A 10 -21.70 15.58 6.34
CA ALA A 10 -22.27 14.42 7.06
C ALA A 10 -21.15 13.36 7.13
N VAL A 11 -20.47 13.04 8.24
CA VAL A 11 -20.82 12.60 9.62
C VAL A 11 -21.25 11.12 9.69
N LEU A 12 -20.30 10.31 10.20
CA LEU A 12 -20.39 9.03 10.96
C LEU A 12 -21.07 7.80 10.29
N ALA A 13 -20.74 6.54 10.58
CA ALA A 13 -19.69 5.85 11.35
C ALA A 13 -19.89 4.32 11.17
N ALA A 14 -18.81 3.56 11.44
CA ALA A 14 -18.79 2.16 11.91
C ALA A 14 -19.27 1.05 10.94
N ALA A 15 -18.79 -0.19 10.97
CA ALA A 15 -17.58 -0.85 11.43
C ALA A 15 -17.62 -2.28 10.84
N LEU A 16 -16.45 -2.84 10.53
CA LEU A 16 -16.06 -4.26 10.60
C LEU A 16 -16.90 -5.35 9.90
N LEU A 17 -16.30 -5.97 8.87
CA LEU A 17 -16.10 -7.43 8.80
C LEU A 17 -15.03 -7.72 7.73
N ALA A 18 -13.81 -7.98 8.18
CA ALA A 18 -12.72 -8.45 7.35
C ALA A 18 -12.88 -9.95 7.08
N GLY A 19 -13.14 -10.32 5.82
CA GLY A 19 -13.04 -11.69 5.35
C GLY A 19 -11.59 -12.02 4.99
N CYS A 20 -10.88 -12.71 5.89
CA CYS A 20 -9.59 -13.33 5.64
C CYS A 20 -9.84 -14.75 5.09
N GLY A 21 -9.60 -14.98 3.80
CA GLY A 21 -9.76 -16.29 3.17
C GLY A 21 -8.46 -17.09 3.21
N SER A 22 -8.47 -18.20 3.94
CA SER A 22 -7.51 -19.29 3.76
C SER A 22 -8.19 -20.64 3.96
N SER A 23 -7.75 -21.57 3.10
CA SER A 23 -7.85 -23.03 3.21
C SER A 23 -9.06 -23.72 2.58
N SER A 24 -8.75 -24.38 1.45
CA SER A 24 -9.50 -25.50 0.89
C SER A 24 -9.49 -26.69 1.85
N SER A 25 -10.67 -27.26 2.13
CA SER A 25 -10.99 -28.71 2.13
C SER A 25 -12.47 -28.93 2.52
N SER A 26 -13.22 -29.54 1.61
CA SER A 26 -14.66 -29.91 1.62
C SER A 26 -15.05 -30.89 2.78
N PRO A 27 -16.34 -31.26 3.04
CA PRO A 27 -17.53 -31.18 2.15
C PRO A 27 -18.92 -30.90 2.80
N ALA A 28 -19.91 -30.79 1.91
CA ALA A 28 -21.34 -31.11 2.06
C ALA A 28 -22.23 -30.23 2.98
N GLY A 29 -23.23 -29.60 2.36
CA GLY A 29 -24.36 -29.01 3.08
C GLY A 29 -25.10 -27.98 2.23
N SER A 30 -26.19 -28.41 1.61
CA SER A 30 -27.08 -27.63 0.76
C SER A 30 -27.62 -26.34 1.41
N THR A 31 -27.88 -25.34 0.56
CA THR A 31 -29.11 -24.49 0.52
C THR A 31 -28.83 -22.98 0.38
N ALA A 32 -28.87 -22.54 -0.88
CA ALA A 32 -29.65 -21.42 -1.44
C ALA A 32 -29.41 -19.95 -1.02
N THR A 33 -29.22 -19.15 -2.09
CA THR A 33 -29.80 -17.81 -2.36
C THR A 33 -29.09 -16.57 -1.81
N GLY A 34 -28.62 -15.73 -2.74
CA GLY A 34 -28.36 -14.31 -2.46
C GLY A 34 -27.31 -13.64 -3.36
N SER A 35 -27.56 -13.54 -4.67
CA SER A 35 -26.77 -12.68 -5.57
C SER A 35 -27.00 -11.21 -5.22
N THR A 36 -25.95 -10.53 -4.72
CA THR A 36 -25.95 -9.06 -4.66
C THR A 36 -24.53 -8.51 -4.80
N GLY A 37 -24.26 -7.88 -5.95
CA GLY A 37 -23.37 -6.74 -6.10
C GLY A 37 -21.89 -6.93 -5.81
N SER A 38 -21.15 -7.59 -6.70
CA SER A 38 -19.71 -7.40 -6.81
C SER A 38 -19.43 -5.94 -7.18
N LYS A 39 -19.16 -5.10 -6.18
CA LYS A 39 -18.67 -3.73 -6.37
C LYS A 39 -17.30 -3.84 -7.03
N SER A 40 -17.26 -3.61 -8.34
CA SER A 40 -16.03 -3.63 -9.14
C SER A 40 -14.96 -2.81 -8.42
N ALA A 41 -13.92 -3.50 -7.96
CA ALA A 41 -12.68 -2.82 -7.60
C ALA A 41 -12.26 -1.96 -8.79
N PRO A 42 -11.71 -0.75 -8.59
CA PRO A 42 -11.16 0.04 -9.67
C PRO A 42 -10.24 -0.87 -10.48
N SER A 43 -10.56 -1.01 -11.76
CA SER A 43 -9.89 -1.94 -12.67
C SER A 43 -8.42 -1.55 -12.72
N THR A 44 -7.59 -2.23 -11.93
CA THR A 44 -6.14 -2.13 -12.03
C THR A 44 -5.78 -2.43 -13.49
N PRO A 45 -4.98 -1.59 -14.17
CA PRO A 45 -4.58 -1.86 -15.54
C PRO A 45 -4.09 -3.30 -15.66
N ALA A 46 -4.71 -4.08 -16.54
CA ALA A 46 -4.28 -5.44 -16.82
C ALA A 46 -2.84 -5.37 -17.37
N GLY A 47 -1.88 -5.94 -16.64
CA GLY A 47 -0.50 -6.05 -17.14
C GLY A 47 0.60 -6.12 -16.10
N ALA A 48 0.38 -5.71 -14.85
CA ALA A 48 1.41 -5.80 -13.81
C ALA A 48 0.80 -6.10 -12.45
N SER A 49 0.66 -7.40 -12.13
CA SER A 49 0.21 -7.82 -10.81
C SER A 49 1.28 -7.50 -9.77
N ALA A 50 0.92 -6.70 -8.76
CA ALA A 50 1.77 -6.49 -7.60
C ALA A 50 1.95 -7.83 -6.86
N GLN A 51 3.18 -8.29 -6.74
CA GLN A 51 3.56 -9.49 -6.00
C GLN A 51 3.91 -9.10 -4.56
N ALA A 52 3.37 -9.84 -3.58
CA ALA A 52 3.81 -9.72 -2.20
C ALA A 52 5.11 -10.50 -2.00
N CYS A 53 6.04 -9.92 -1.25
CA CYS A 53 7.34 -10.49 -0.96
C CYS A 53 7.51 -10.71 0.55
N ALA A 54 8.06 -11.86 0.92
CA ALA A 54 8.66 -12.02 2.24
C ALA A 54 9.84 -11.05 2.37
N ILE A 55 10.00 -10.43 3.53
CA ILE A 55 11.09 -9.51 3.80
C ILE A 55 11.69 -9.81 5.17
N ASP A 56 13.00 -10.04 5.19
CA ASP A 56 13.80 -10.30 6.40
C ASP A 56 14.58 -9.04 6.83
N ALA A 57 14.01 -7.85 6.60
CA ALA A 57 14.64 -6.59 6.96
C ALA A 57 13.95 -5.99 8.19
N THR A 58 14.74 -5.75 9.24
CA THR A 58 14.25 -5.13 10.48
C THR A 58 13.58 -3.80 10.19
N GLY A 59 12.35 -3.64 10.65
CA GLY A 59 11.60 -2.39 10.49
C GLY A 59 11.05 -2.16 9.08
N VAL A 60 11.05 -3.15 8.18
CA VAL A 60 10.25 -3.12 6.95
C VAL A 60 9.20 -4.20 6.99
N THR A 61 7.97 -3.87 6.60
CA THR A 61 6.85 -4.82 6.51
C THR A 61 6.02 -4.56 5.25
N GLY A 62 5.25 -5.57 4.83
CA GLY A 62 4.28 -5.43 3.74
C GLY A 62 4.88 -5.10 2.37
N LEU A 63 6.08 -5.63 2.05
CA LEU A 63 6.75 -5.39 0.78
C LEU A 63 5.90 -5.93 -0.39
N ARG A 64 5.58 -5.04 -1.33
CA ARG A 64 4.91 -5.35 -2.59
C ARG A 64 5.74 -4.81 -3.75
N VAL A 65 5.88 -5.61 -4.80
CA VAL A 65 6.69 -5.29 -5.97
C VAL A 65 5.89 -5.47 -7.25
N THR A 66 6.17 -4.64 -8.25
CA THR A 66 5.54 -4.72 -9.57
C THR A 66 6.64 -4.71 -10.62
N ALA A 67 6.66 -5.73 -11.48
CA ALA A 67 7.66 -5.91 -12.54
C ALA A 67 9.14 -5.89 -12.07
N VAL A 68 9.37 -6.19 -10.78
CA VAL A 68 10.72 -6.34 -10.19
C VAL A 68 10.75 -7.54 -9.26
N SER A 69 11.94 -8.13 -9.07
CA SER A 69 12.10 -9.27 -8.17
C SER A 69 12.00 -8.86 -6.70
N CYS A 70 11.59 -9.78 -5.83
CA CYS A 70 11.52 -9.54 -4.39
C CYS A 70 12.88 -9.12 -3.80
N GLY A 71 13.97 -9.74 -4.24
CA GLY A 71 15.32 -9.36 -3.81
C GLY A 71 15.71 -7.93 -4.20
N GLN A 72 15.25 -7.46 -5.37
CA GLN A 72 15.45 -6.05 -5.75
C GLN A 72 14.58 -5.12 -4.91
N GLY A 73 13.31 -5.46 -4.68
CA GLY A 73 12.43 -4.69 -3.81
C GLY A 73 12.97 -4.55 -2.38
N GLN A 74 13.52 -5.63 -1.83
CA GLN A 74 14.17 -5.62 -0.52
C GLN A 74 15.41 -4.72 -0.49
N LYS A 75 16.27 -4.78 -1.52
CA LYS A 75 17.43 -3.87 -1.64
C LYS A 75 17.00 -2.41 -1.67
N THR A 76 15.95 -2.07 -2.42
CA THR A 76 15.39 -0.72 -2.48
C THR A 76 14.87 -0.28 -1.10
N ALA A 77 14.13 -1.15 -0.40
CA ALA A 77 13.60 -0.83 0.92
C ALA A 77 14.71 -0.59 1.97
N ILE A 78 15.75 -1.43 1.97
CA ILE A 78 16.92 -1.28 2.86
C ILE A 78 17.70 -0.01 2.52
N ALA A 79 17.90 0.29 1.24
CA ALA A 79 18.58 1.50 0.82
C ALA A 79 17.81 2.76 1.22
N TRP A 80 16.48 2.76 1.08
CA TRP A 80 15.62 3.84 1.58
C TRP A 80 15.76 4.05 3.09
N GLN A 81 15.77 2.96 3.88
CA GLN A 81 15.90 3.05 5.35
C GLN A 81 17.25 3.62 5.82
N ARG A 82 18.33 3.39 5.06
CA ARG A 82 19.67 3.87 5.40
C ARG A 82 19.88 5.34 5.07
N ASP A 83 19.03 5.91 4.22
CA ASP A 83 19.12 7.29 3.81
C ASP A 83 18.24 8.18 4.69
N ALA A 84 18.88 8.99 5.54
CA ALA A 84 18.17 9.91 6.43
C ALA A 84 17.35 10.97 5.65
N ALA A 85 17.75 11.32 4.42
CA ALA A 85 17.02 12.26 3.58
C ALA A 85 15.71 11.68 3.03
N CYS A 86 15.56 10.35 3.05
CA CYS A 86 14.37 9.65 2.61
C CYS A 86 13.25 9.61 3.65
N SER A 87 13.56 9.86 4.92
CA SER A 87 12.57 9.84 6.01
C SER A 87 12.00 11.25 6.24
N PRO A 88 10.70 11.37 6.55
CA PRO A 88 10.13 12.63 7.03
C PRO A 88 10.91 13.20 8.21
N ALA A 89 11.20 14.49 8.16
CA ALA A 89 11.75 15.21 9.31
C ALA A 89 10.76 15.15 10.49
N THR A 90 11.25 15.38 11.71
CA THR A 90 10.40 15.41 12.90
C THR A 90 9.25 16.40 12.72
N GLY A 91 8.00 15.92 12.87
CA GLY A 91 6.78 16.71 12.64
C GLY A 91 6.33 16.79 11.18
N GLY A 92 7.09 16.23 10.24
CA GLY A 92 6.75 16.14 8.83
C GLY A 92 5.74 15.03 8.52
N SER A 93 4.80 15.32 7.62
CA SER A 93 3.82 14.34 7.15
C SER A 93 4.31 13.55 5.94
N GLU A 94 5.23 14.12 5.15
CA GLU A 94 5.68 13.55 3.88
C GLU A 94 7.18 13.83 3.65
N ALA A 95 7.83 12.94 2.90
CA ALA A 95 9.18 13.13 2.37
C ALA A 95 9.30 12.51 0.98
N GLY A 96 10.25 13.01 0.21
CA GLY A 96 10.57 12.46 -1.10
C GLY A 96 12.08 12.39 -1.30
N CYS A 97 12.55 11.30 -1.89
CA CYS A 97 13.97 11.09 -2.19
C CYS A 97 14.15 10.21 -3.43
N THR A 98 15.40 9.97 -3.82
CA THR A 98 15.73 9.06 -4.91
C THR A 98 16.61 7.94 -4.38
N VAL A 99 16.21 6.69 -4.62
CA VAL A 99 16.94 5.49 -4.21
C VAL A 99 17.35 4.71 -5.45
N GLY A 100 18.60 4.86 -5.87
CA GLY A 100 19.06 4.34 -7.16
C GLY A 100 18.30 5.01 -8.32
N ALA A 101 17.56 4.22 -9.10
CA ALA A 101 16.71 4.71 -10.18
C ALA A 101 15.26 5.02 -9.75
N TYR A 102 14.87 4.66 -8.52
CA TYR A 102 13.51 4.86 -8.03
C TYR A 102 13.33 6.24 -7.42
N ARG A 103 12.24 6.92 -7.79
CA ARG A 103 11.74 8.07 -7.04
C ARG A 103 10.83 7.55 -5.93
N CYS A 104 11.17 7.83 -4.69
CA CYS A 104 10.45 7.37 -3.52
C CYS A 104 9.70 8.52 -2.84
N ILE A 105 8.48 8.25 -2.39
CA ILE A 105 7.68 9.14 -1.55
C ILE A 105 7.31 8.36 -0.30
N ALA A 106 7.46 8.99 0.85
CA ALA A 106 7.11 8.44 2.15
C ALA A 106 6.09 9.34 2.84
N THR A 107 5.04 8.75 3.40
CA THR A 107 4.01 9.46 4.17
C THR A 107 3.95 8.88 5.58
N THR A 108 3.90 9.75 6.59
CA THR A 108 3.75 9.36 7.99
C THR A 108 2.35 8.81 8.24
N THR A 109 2.28 7.62 8.85
CA THR A 109 1.07 6.92 9.27
C THR A 109 1.14 6.56 10.75
N ASP A 110 0.04 6.05 11.31
CA ASP A 110 -0.02 5.49 12.66
C ASP A 110 0.97 4.32 12.87
N ARG A 111 1.30 3.57 11.81
CA ARG A 111 2.17 2.37 11.87
C ARG A 111 3.64 2.63 11.54
N GLY A 112 4.00 3.84 11.14
CA GLY A 112 5.34 4.18 10.65
C GLY A 112 5.26 5.02 9.38
N TYR A 113 6.07 4.72 8.38
CA TYR A 113 6.10 5.38 7.08
C TYR A 113 5.53 4.45 6.00
N SER A 114 4.51 4.91 5.27
CA SER A 114 4.07 4.24 4.04
C SER A 114 4.91 4.75 2.90
N VAL A 115 5.66 3.87 2.24
CA VAL A 115 6.64 4.24 1.22
C VAL A 115 6.23 3.64 -0.12
N SER A 116 6.29 4.46 -1.17
CA SER A 116 6.11 4.05 -2.55
C SER A 116 7.28 4.56 -3.39
N CYS A 117 7.99 3.65 -4.03
CA CYS A 117 9.13 3.89 -4.91
C CYS A 117 8.75 3.48 -6.34
N ALA A 118 8.93 4.37 -7.30
CA ALA A 118 8.54 4.12 -8.70
C ALA A 118 9.64 4.53 -9.68
N GLU A 119 9.77 3.75 -10.74
CA GLU A 119 10.48 4.07 -11.98
C GLU A 119 9.60 3.63 -13.17
N PRO A 120 9.86 4.06 -14.42
CA PRO A 120 9.02 3.67 -15.55
C PRO A 120 8.83 2.14 -15.67
N GLY A 121 7.58 1.70 -15.53
CA GLY A 121 7.19 0.29 -15.64
C GLY A 121 7.47 -0.58 -14.41
N ARG A 122 7.99 -0.04 -13.30
CA ARG A 122 8.38 -0.81 -12.11
C ARG A 122 8.06 -0.05 -10.83
N SER A 123 7.64 -0.76 -9.80
CA SER A 123 7.36 -0.13 -8.50
C SER A 123 7.61 -1.06 -7.32
N VAL A 124 7.90 -0.44 -6.19
CA VAL A 124 8.12 -1.09 -4.90
C VAL A 124 7.34 -0.29 -3.85
N ALA A 125 6.52 -0.95 -3.05
CA ALA A 125 5.78 -0.33 -1.95
C ALA A 125 5.99 -1.13 -0.67
N PHE A 126 6.16 -0.45 0.47
CA PHE A 126 6.37 -1.08 1.76
C PHE A 126 6.00 -0.14 2.91
N THR A 127 5.91 -0.68 4.12
CA THR A 127 5.80 0.10 5.36
C THR A 127 7.10 0.01 6.14
N ALA A 128 7.71 1.14 6.46
CA ALA A 128 8.91 1.23 7.29
C ALA A 128 8.56 1.70 8.72
N LYS A 129 9.26 1.19 9.73
CA LYS A 129 9.13 1.67 11.11
C LYS A 129 9.70 3.08 11.24
N ARG A 130 9.13 3.89 12.12
CA ARG A 130 9.77 5.14 12.58
C ARG A 130 11.08 4.80 13.30
N GLY A 131 12.17 5.39 12.80
CA GLY A 131 13.49 5.35 13.44
C GLY A 131 13.52 6.15 14.73
#